data_AF-A0ABD2GNY8-F1
#
_entry.id   AF-A0ABD2GNY8-F1
#
_cell.length_a   1.000
_cell.length_b   1.000
_cell.length_c   1.000
_cell.angle_alpha   90.00
_cell.angle_beta   90.00
_cell.angle_gamma   90.00
#
_symmetry.space_group_name_H-M   'P 1'
#
loop_
_entity.id
_entity.type
_entity.pdbx_description
1 polymer ?
#
loop_
_entity_poly.entity_id
_entity_poly.type
_entity_poly.pdbx_seq_one_letter_code
_entity_poly.pdbx_strand_id
1 'polypeptide(L)'
;MLCQKGMKECKDVIMLPQNTNKWLFILFNLGPEAMKMKYECEFTVEEGVLDKTESGKVTTLLSGQKEVTCPPQPSPPPPSSPPSDLLSWILIGLLALMFLYSCLITAFYIRLTCSDTDPESSTCVEMRKDPRPCSPVDIYCG
;
A
#
# COMPACT_ATOMS: atom_id res chain seq x y z
N MET A 1 14.38 -1.95 -34.29
CA MET A 1 13.16 -2.22 -33.50
C MET A 1 12.75 -0.92 -32.85
N LEU A 2 11.51 -0.49 -33.03
CA LEU A 2 10.97 0.71 -32.39
C LEU A 2 10.06 0.28 -31.25
N CYS A 3 10.36 0.69 -30.02
CA CYS A 3 9.52 0.44 -28.86
C CYS A 3 9.18 1.77 -28.19
N GLN A 4 7.89 2.07 -28.14
CA GLN A 4 7.37 3.30 -27.56
C GLN A 4 6.61 3.01 -26.27
N LYS A 5 6.55 4.01 -25.40
CA LYS A 5 5.76 3.99 -24.18
C LYS A 5 4.31 3.62 -24.51
N GLY A 6 3.76 2.63 -23.80
CA GLY A 6 2.37 2.17 -23.98
C GLY A 6 2.17 1.13 -25.08
N MET A 7 3.18 0.81 -25.88
CA MET A 7 3.10 -0.31 -26.83
C MET A 7 3.12 -1.64 -26.09
N LYS A 8 2.13 -2.51 -26.36
CA LYS A 8 2.05 -3.87 -25.80
C LYS A 8 2.84 -4.91 -26.60
N GLU A 9 3.30 -4.57 -27.80
CA GLU A 9 3.92 -5.51 -28.73
C GLU A 9 5.43 -5.69 -28.51
N CYS A 10 6.03 -4.90 -27.61
CA CYS A 10 7.44 -5.02 -27.24
C CYS A 10 7.65 -6.11 -26.18
N LYS A 11 7.55 -7.39 -26.60
CA LYS A 11 7.61 -8.55 -25.71
C LYS A 11 8.91 -8.68 -24.92
N ASP A 12 10.02 -8.25 -25.52
CA ASP A 12 11.37 -8.40 -24.95
C ASP A 12 11.93 -7.09 -24.37
N VAL A 13 11.08 -6.07 -24.15
CA VAL A 13 11.51 -4.78 -23.59
C VAL A 13 10.62 -4.38 -22.43
N ILE A 14 11.21 -4.21 -21.25
CA ILE A 14 10.55 -3.61 -20.10
C ILE A 14 10.88 -2.12 -20.04
N MET A 15 9.86 -1.28 -19.87
CA MET A 15 9.98 0.16 -19.73
C MET A 15 9.63 0.56 -18.30
N LEU A 16 10.61 1.08 -17.55
CA LEU A 16 10.43 1.51 -16.17
C LEU A 16 10.59 3.03 -16.05
N PRO A 17 9.62 3.73 -15.43
CA PRO A 17 9.81 5.14 -15.10
C PRO A 17 10.81 5.25 -13.93
N GLN A 18 11.89 6.04 -14.10
CA GLN A 18 12.80 6.36 -13.00
C GLN A 18 12.41 7.68 -12.33
N ASN A 19 11.98 8.67 -13.13
CA ASN A 19 11.36 9.91 -12.68
C ASN A 19 10.51 10.52 -13.82
N THR A 20 10.00 11.74 -13.65
CA THR A 20 9.16 12.41 -14.67
C THR A 20 9.86 12.59 -16.03
N ASN A 21 11.19 12.66 -16.04
CA ASN A 21 12.00 13.02 -17.20
C ASN A 21 12.96 11.89 -17.61
N LYS A 22 12.85 10.70 -17.01
CA LYS A 22 13.79 9.61 -17.23
C LYS A 22 13.10 8.26 -17.22
N TRP A 23 13.35 7.51 -18.30
CA TRP A 23 12.86 6.16 -18.52
C TRP A 23 14.03 5.20 -18.68
N LEU A 24 13.88 4.02 -18.10
CA LEU A 24 14.82 2.92 -18.23
C LEU A 24 14.22 1.84 -19.13
N PHE A 25 14.94 1.48 -20.18
CA PHE A 25 14.59 0.39 -21.07
C PHE A 25 15.49 -0.80 -20.76
N ILE A 26 14.88 -1.93 -20.39
CA ILE A 26 15.59 -3.18 -20.14
C ILE A 26 15.22 -4.16 -21.25
N LEU A 27 16.21 -4.56 -22.03
CA LEU A 27 16.04 -5.47 -23.16
C LEU A 27 16.43 -6.88 -22.73
N PHE A 28 15.58 -7.86 -23.03
CA PHE A 28 15.76 -9.28 -22.72
C PHE A 28 15.88 -10.08 -24.01
N ASN A 29 16.30 -11.35 -23.89
CA ASN A 29 16.37 -12.30 -25.02
C ASN A 29 17.13 -11.77 -26.25
N LEU A 30 18.14 -10.92 -26.03
CA LEU A 30 18.92 -10.34 -27.11
C LEU A 30 19.82 -11.39 -27.76
N GLY A 31 19.57 -11.65 -29.04
CA GLY A 31 20.45 -12.47 -29.86
C GLY A 31 21.81 -11.81 -30.14
N PRO A 32 22.80 -12.59 -30.60
CA PRO A 32 24.14 -12.09 -30.94
C PRO A 32 24.12 -11.04 -32.06
N GLU A 33 23.14 -11.09 -32.95
CA GLU A 33 22.89 -10.06 -33.97
C GLU A 33 22.45 -8.73 -33.36
N ALA A 34 21.63 -8.76 -32.31
CA ALA A 34 21.10 -7.56 -31.65
C ALA A 34 22.19 -6.85 -30.82
N MET A 35 23.16 -7.58 -30.25
CA MET A 35 24.29 -6.95 -29.54
C MET A 35 25.12 -6.02 -30.43
N LYS A 36 25.20 -6.31 -31.73
CA LYS A 36 25.97 -5.51 -32.70
C LYS A 36 25.19 -4.32 -33.27
N MET A 37 23.91 -4.20 -32.93
CA MET A 37 23.09 -3.08 -33.38
C MET A 37 23.43 -1.79 -32.64
N LYS A 38 23.07 -0.68 -33.27
CA LYS A 38 23.08 0.65 -32.69
C LYS A 38 21.71 0.93 -32.08
N TYR A 39 21.72 1.43 -30.86
CA TYR A 39 20.55 1.77 -30.08
C TYR A 39 20.53 3.28 -29.88
N GLU A 40 19.36 3.88 -30.04
CA GLU A 40 19.12 5.30 -29.86
C GLU A 40 17.79 5.46 -29.14
N CYS A 41 17.73 6.40 -28.20
CA CYS A 41 16.49 6.77 -27.53
C CYS A 41 15.98 8.05 -28.16
N GLU A 42 14.69 8.12 -28.43
CA GLU A 42 14.02 9.31 -28.89
C GLU A 42 12.94 9.69 -27.88
N PHE A 43 12.85 10.98 -27.57
CA PHE A 43 11.86 11.52 -26.65
C PHE A 43 11.09 12.65 -27.32
N THR A 44 9.77 12.52 -27.34
CA THR A 44 8.87 13.53 -27.91
C THR A 44 8.03 14.14 -26.79
N VAL A 45 8.04 15.47 -26.71
CA VAL A 45 7.21 16.25 -25.81
C VAL A 45 6.19 17.03 -26.63
N GLU A 46 4.93 16.93 -26.26
CA GLU A 46 3.86 17.77 -26.82
C GLU A 46 3.97 19.18 -26.21
N GLU A 47 4.35 20.18 -27.00
CA GLU A 47 4.42 21.59 -26.59
C GLU A 47 3.37 22.40 -27.37
N GLY A 48 2.10 22.29 -26.93
CA GLY A 48 0.97 22.98 -27.56
C GLY A 48 0.55 22.35 -28.88
N VAL A 49 0.88 22.99 -30.01
CA VAL A 49 0.54 22.52 -31.38
C VAL A 49 1.78 21.91 -32.08
N LEU A 50 2.95 21.98 -31.45
CA LEU A 50 4.19 21.49 -32.03
C LEU A 50 4.81 20.44 -31.12
N ASP A 51 5.01 19.25 -31.69
CA ASP A 51 5.74 18.18 -31.02
C ASP A 51 7.24 18.46 -31.12
N LYS A 52 7.89 18.50 -29.97
CA LYS A 52 9.34 18.65 -29.89
C LYS A 52 9.97 17.28 -29.65
N THR A 53 10.72 16.82 -30.63
CA THR A 53 11.45 15.56 -30.57
C THR A 53 12.94 15.79 -30.37
N GLU A 54 13.52 15.09 -29.41
CA GLU A 54 14.96 15.07 -29.16
C GLU A 54 15.48 13.63 -29.22
N SER A 55 16.58 13.44 -29.94
CA SER A 55 17.26 12.15 -30.09
C SER A 55 18.48 12.11 -29.18
N GLY A 56 18.61 11.01 -28.44
CA GLY A 56 19.73 10.75 -27.56
C GLY A 56 20.98 10.30 -28.29
N LYS A 57 22.04 10.02 -27.54
CA LYS A 57 23.28 9.50 -28.11
C LYS A 57 23.13 8.04 -28.56
N VAL A 58 23.52 7.77 -29.80
CA VAL A 58 23.63 6.41 -30.33
C VAL A 58 24.66 5.59 -29.55
N THR A 59 24.27 4.42 -29.06
CA THR A 59 25.11 3.50 -28.28
C THR A 59 25.05 2.08 -28.82
N THR A 60 26.10 1.29 -28.60
CA THR A 60 26.13 -0.15 -28.89
C THR A 60 26.12 -0.92 -27.58
N LEU A 61 25.52 -2.12 -27.57
CA LEU A 61 25.58 -2.97 -26.39
C LEU A 61 26.96 -3.62 -26.29
N LEU A 62 27.54 -3.61 -25.09
CA LEU A 62 28.82 -4.25 -24.84
C LEU A 62 28.60 -5.75 -24.65
N SER A 63 29.24 -6.57 -25.48
CA SER A 63 29.22 -8.02 -25.32
C SER A 63 30.05 -8.41 -24.11
N GLY A 64 29.38 -8.82 -23.02
CA GLY A 64 29.96 -9.56 -21.89
C GLY A 64 31.42 -9.23 -21.55
N GLN A 65 31.73 -7.97 -21.24
CA GLN A 65 33.02 -7.64 -20.66
C GLN A 65 32.89 -7.91 -19.16
N LYS A 66 33.50 -9.03 -18.74
CA LYS A 66 33.97 -9.37 -17.39
C LYS A 66 33.75 -8.21 -16.43
N GLU A 67 32.91 -8.41 -15.39
CA GLU A 67 32.68 -7.49 -14.27
C GLU A 67 33.87 -6.55 -14.16
N VAL A 68 33.75 -5.36 -14.74
CA VAL A 68 34.75 -4.34 -14.53
C VAL A 68 34.57 -4.06 -13.06
N THR A 69 35.51 -4.56 -12.25
CA THR A 69 35.73 -4.11 -10.89
C THR A 69 35.89 -2.60 -11.01
N CYS A 70 34.77 -1.90 -10.90
CA CYS A 70 34.78 -0.50 -10.59
C CYS A 70 35.64 -0.38 -9.33
N PRO A 71 36.54 0.62 -9.21
CA PRO A 71 37.08 0.94 -7.90
C PRO A 71 35.90 1.03 -6.94
N PRO A 72 35.99 0.50 -5.70
CA PRO A 72 34.85 0.39 -4.80
C PRO A 72 34.16 1.75 -4.75
N GLN A 73 33.07 1.85 -5.49
CA GLN A 73 32.28 3.05 -5.57
C GLN A 73 31.76 3.17 -4.13
N PRO A 74 31.90 4.33 -3.47
CA PRO A 74 31.32 4.51 -2.14
C PRO A 74 29.89 4.00 -2.25
N SER A 75 29.58 2.98 -1.44
CA SER A 75 28.36 2.20 -1.58
C SER A 75 27.24 3.18 -1.85
N PRO A 76 26.49 3.03 -2.98
CA PRO A 76 25.33 3.88 -3.18
C PRO A 76 24.55 3.83 -1.87
N PRO A 77 24.15 4.98 -1.31
CA PRO A 77 23.35 4.97 -0.10
C PRO A 77 22.24 3.95 -0.34
N PRO A 78 21.96 3.07 0.65
CA PRO A 78 20.97 2.01 0.48
C PRO A 78 19.77 2.64 -0.20
N PRO A 79 19.18 2.00 -1.24
CA PRO A 79 18.00 2.56 -1.85
C PRO A 79 17.07 2.88 -0.70
N SER A 80 16.85 4.18 -0.48
CA SER A 80 15.73 4.67 0.29
C SER A 80 14.54 4.28 -0.57
N SER A 81 14.25 2.98 -0.56
CA SER A 81 12.93 2.46 -0.83
C SER A 81 12.06 3.38 0.01
N PRO A 82 11.14 4.15 -0.61
CA PRO A 82 10.08 4.72 0.20
C PRO A 82 9.55 3.54 1.01
N PRO A 83 9.52 3.63 2.36
CA PRO A 83 9.09 2.52 3.19
C PRO A 83 7.82 2.03 2.56
N SER A 84 7.81 0.79 2.11
CA SER A 84 6.77 0.19 1.26
C SER A 84 5.39 0.64 1.73
N ASP A 85 4.89 1.73 1.15
CA ASP A 85 3.74 2.45 1.72
C ASP A 85 2.57 1.48 1.79
N LEU A 86 2.47 0.63 0.77
CA LEU A 86 1.51 -0.47 0.70
C LEU A 86 1.57 -1.41 1.91
N LEU A 87 2.75 -1.89 2.32
CA LEU A 87 2.90 -2.78 3.48
C LEU A 87 2.60 -2.05 4.78
N SER A 88 2.96 -0.76 4.87
CA SER A 88 2.60 0.09 6.02
C SER A 88 1.08 0.27 6.12
N TRP A 89 0.41 0.61 5.01
CA TRP A 89 -1.04 0.73 4.91
C TRP A 89 -1.75 -0.59 5.22
N ILE A 90 -1.22 -1.72 4.74
CA ILE A 90 -1.75 -3.06 5.07
C ILE A 90 -1.61 -3.32 6.58
N LEU A 91 -0.46 -3.03 7.17
CA LEU A 91 -0.22 -3.23 8.60
C LEU A 91 -1.16 -2.34 9.44
N ILE A 92 -1.30 -1.06 9.07
CA ILE A 92 -2.22 -0.13 9.73
C ILE A 92 -3.67 -0.63 9.63
N GLY A 93 -4.09 -1.09 8.44
CA GLY A 93 -5.42 -1.65 8.23
C GLY A 93 -5.68 -2.90 9.07
N LEU A 94 -4.71 -3.80 9.15
CA LEU A 94 -4.80 -5.01 9.99
C LEU A 94 -4.87 -4.67 11.48
N LEU A 95 -4.06 -3.73 11.95
CA LEU A 95 -4.07 -3.28 13.35
C LEU A 95 -5.41 -2.63 13.71
N ALA A 96 -5.93 -1.76 12.84
CA ALA A 96 -7.24 -1.13 13.04
C ALA A 96 -8.37 -2.18 13.07
N LEU A 97 -8.34 -3.15 12.16
CA LEU A 97 -9.33 -4.23 12.11
C LEU A 97 -9.30 -5.08 13.38
N MET A 98 -8.11 -5.48 13.84
CA MET A 98 -7.94 -6.25 15.07
C MET A 98 -8.43 -5.47 16.31
N PHE A 99 -8.16 -4.16 16.36
CA PHE A 99 -8.63 -3.30 17.44
C PHE A 99 -10.16 -3.19 17.44
N LEU A 100 -10.77 -2.91 16.28
CA LEU A 100 -12.23 -2.84 16.13
C LEU A 100 -12.88 -4.17 16.52
N TYR A 101 -12.33 -5.28 16.06
CA TYR A 101 -12.81 -6.62 16.41
C TYR A 101 -12.75 -6.87 17.92
N SER A 102 -11.62 -6.53 18.56
CA SER A 102 -11.46 -6.63 20.02
C SER A 102 -12.47 -5.76 20.78
N CYS A 103 -12.68 -4.52 20.33
CA CYS A 103 -13.68 -3.62 20.91
C CYS A 103 -15.10 -4.17 20.78
N LEU A 104 -15.46 -4.74 19.62
CA LEU A 104 -16.78 -5.34 19.40
C LEU A 104 -17.00 -6.55 20.31
N ILE A 105 -16.02 -7.45 20.43
CA ILE A 105 -16.11 -8.60 21.33
C ILE A 105 -16.25 -8.14 22.77
N THR A 106 -15.43 -7.18 23.21
CA THR A 106 -15.45 -6.68 24.59
C THR A 106 -16.78 -5.98 24.89
N ALA A 107 -17.29 -5.17 23.97
CA ALA A 107 -18.61 -4.54 24.12
C ALA A 107 -19.73 -5.57 24.16
N PHE A 108 -19.66 -6.61 23.33
CA PHE A 108 -20.62 -7.71 23.35
C PHE A 108 -20.55 -8.49 24.66
N TYR A 109 -19.35 -8.77 25.15
CA TYR A 109 -19.14 -9.46 26.42
C TYR A 109 -19.67 -8.65 27.60
N ILE A 110 -19.36 -7.35 27.68
CA ILE A 110 -19.91 -6.46 28.71
C ILE A 110 -21.43 -6.40 28.62
N ARG A 111 -22.00 -6.25 27.42
CA ARG A 111 -23.46 -6.25 27.27
C ARG A 111 -24.09 -7.55 27.72
N LEU A 112 -23.47 -8.69 27.41
CA LEU A 112 -23.91 -10.00 27.84
C LEU A 112 -23.81 -10.14 29.37
N THR A 113 -22.70 -9.74 29.97
CA THR A 113 -22.51 -9.75 31.43
C THR A 113 -23.48 -8.80 32.13
N CYS A 114 -23.75 -7.62 31.56
CA CYS A 114 -24.73 -6.66 32.08
C CYS A 114 -26.18 -7.13 31.92
N SER A 115 -26.49 -7.90 30.87
CA SER A 115 -27.82 -8.50 30.70
C SER A 115 -28.02 -9.72 31.60
N ASP A 116 -26.95 -10.42 31.96
CA ASP A 116 -26.98 -11.56 32.89
C ASP A 116 -26.92 -11.11 34.36
N THR A 117 -26.44 -9.88 34.61
CA THR A 117 -26.65 -9.20 35.89
C THR A 117 -27.98 -8.46 35.88
N ASP A 118 -29.08 -9.22 35.85
CA ASP A 118 -30.31 -8.71 36.44
C ASP A 118 -29.99 -8.43 37.92
N PRO A 119 -30.13 -7.19 38.41
CA PRO A 119 -29.84 -6.90 39.80
C PRO A 119 -31.00 -7.42 40.65
N GLU A 120 -30.99 -8.71 40.98
CA GLU A 120 -31.94 -9.34 41.92
C GLU A 120 -31.86 -8.74 43.35
N SER A 121 -31.03 -7.72 43.59
CA SER A 121 -31.01 -6.96 44.84
C SER A 121 -30.51 -5.51 44.74
N SER A 122 -30.84 -4.76 43.67
CA SER A 122 -30.61 -3.30 43.72
C SER A 122 -31.67 -2.63 44.59
N THR A 123 -31.47 -2.65 45.91
CA THR A 123 -32.23 -1.81 46.84
C THR A 123 -31.96 -0.34 46.52
N CYS A 124 -32.89 0.30 45.82
CA CYS A 124 -32.93 1.75 45.68
C CYS A 124 -33.24 2.35 47.06
N VAL A 125 -32.22 2.85 47.76
CA VAL A 125 -32.44 3.65 48.97
C VAL A 125 -32.77 5.06 48.51
N GLU A 126 -34.06 5.36 48.45
CA GLU A 126 -34.51 6.73 48.27
C GLU A 126 -34.20 7.53 49.55
N MET A 127 -33.20 8.42 49.50
CA MET A 127 -32.99 9.39 50.59
C MET A 127 -34.09 10.44 50.57
N ARG A 128 -35.27 10.10 51.13
CA ARG A 128 -36.28 11.08 51.53
C ARG A 128 -36.23 11.27 53.04
N LYS A 129 -36.52 12.51 53.46
CA LYS A 129 -36.45 12.96 54.84
C LYS A 129 -37.57 12.42 55.75
N ASP A 130 -38.57 11.73 55.19
CA ASP A 130 -39.69 11.17 55.93
C ASP A 130 -40.08 9.76 55.42
N PRO A 131 -40.11 8.73 56.30
CA PRO A 131 -40.56 7.39 55.93
C PRO A 131 -42.07 7.34 55.78
N ARG A 132 -42.57 6.82 54.65
CA ARG A 132 -43.91 6.22 54.59
C ARG A 132 -43.80 4.72 54.34
N PRO A 133 -44.64 3.88 54.98
CA PRO A 133 -44.63 2.44 54.73
C PRO A 133 -45.12 2.15 53.30
N CYS A 134 -44.34 1.40 52.53
CA CYS A 134 -44.86 0.73 51.34
C CYS A 134 -45.78 -0.42 51.80
N SER A 135 -47.07 -0.35 51.48
CA SER A 135 -47.94 -1.52 51.64
C SER A 135 -47.62 -2.54 50.54
N PRO A 136 -47.69 -3.86 50.83
CA PRO A 136 -47.64 -4.88 49.81
C PRO A 136 -49.05 -5.26 49.32
N VAL A 137 -49.07 -5.98 48.19
CA VAL A 137 -50.16 -6.81 47.61
C VAL A 137 -51.17 -5.99 46.74
N ASP A 138 -51.45 -6.33 45.48
CA ASP A 138 -52.25 -7.50 45.12
C ASP A 138 -51.77 -8.34 43.92
N ILE A 139 -51.62 -9.63 44.21
CA ILE A 139 -51.72 -10.77 43.29
C ILE A 139 -53.22 -11.00 43.03
N TYR A 140 -53.65 -11.21 41.78
CA TYR A 140 -54.93 -11.86 41.48
C TYR A 140 -54.74 -12.99 40.47
N CYS A 141 -54.96 -14.22 40.93
CA CYS A 141 -55.49 -15.34 40.15
C CYS A 141 -56.91 -15.59 40.69
N GLY A 142 -57.93 -15.46 39.85
CA GLY A 142 -59.34 -15.70 40.17
C GLY A 142 -60.26 -14.66 39.58
#